data_AF-A0A6I5CBS9-F1
#
_entry.id   AF-A0A6I5CBS9-F1
#
_cell.length_a   1.000
_cell.length_b   1.000
_cell.length_c   1.000
_cell.angle_alpha   90.00
_cell.angle_beta   90.00
_cell.angle_gamma   90.00
#
_symmetry.space_group_name_H-M   'P 1'
#
loop_
_entity.id
_entity.type
_entity.pdbx_description
1 polymer ?
#
loop_
_entity_poly.entity_id
_entity_poly.type
_entity_poly.pdbx_seq_one_letter_code
_entity_poly.pdbx_strand_id
1 'polypeptide(L)'
;MTTPVSTSPTVRRAGDPGPDPGQDQLKQLRHAQGTLHRTIAHLDGTGAALPRDRERVWAVVEPWLPLAQQRLREAEGSHRDQDRWQALIRAATRPGPEAPPAAAGPELVTVCNGARGLMRALLEAERPGPTAAGIAARLRRAIRSGHYPPGARLLRARITADVGDVPRDRIDLALHDLRDEGLVVIGASGGARTAGAVPDPAGRAEAWLRFLIQCGVYPPGSPLPPAKVLGQSLATATHTMDRAVRSLAEQHIVVRPSAQAIHVHPEPPLTLTEPPELDVAARQLHHRTASSASSAVPTGAQVLDACGQ
;
A
#
# COMPACT_ATOMS: atom_id res chain seq x y z
N MET A 1 15.79 -31.64 -71.24
CA MET A 1 16.39 -30.63 -70.34
C MET A 1 15.27 -29.70 -69.91
N THR A 2 14.70 -29.93 -68.72
CA THR A 2 13.55 -29.19 -68.21
C THR A 2 13.81 -28.94 -66.74
N THR A 3 13.99 -27.69 -66.36
CA THR A 3 14.25 -27.24 -64.99
C THR A 3 12.94 -27.10 -64.21
N PRO A 4 12.86 -27.53 -62.95
CA PRO A 4 11.70 -27.26 -62.11
C PRO A 4 11.83 -25.89 -61.41
N VAL A 5 10.74 -25.12 -61.46
CA VAL A 5 10.54 -23.87 -60.75
C VAL A 5 10.36 -24.15 -59.26
N SER A 6 11.29 -23.63 -58.46
CA SER A 6 11.26 -23.68 -57.00
C SER A 6 10.28 -22.63 -56.47
N THR A 7 9.15 -23.09 -55.92
CA THR A 7 8.19 -22.24 -55.22
C THR A 7 8.60 -22.17 -53.75
N SER A 8 9.19 -21.02 -53.37
CA SER A 8 9.51 -20.72 -51.97
C SER A 8 8.22 -20.60 -51.14
N PRO A 9 8.13 -21.22 -49.96
CA PRO A 9 6.98 -21.08 -49.09
C PRO A 9 6.97 -19.69 -48.44
N THR A 10 5.89 -18.95 -48.65
CA THR A 10 5.58 -17.73 -47.91
C THR A 10 5.46 -18.04 -46.42
N VAL A 11 6.45 -17.63 -45.66
CA VAL A 11 6.43 -17.63 -44.19
C VAL A 11 5.31 -16.69 -43.74
N ARG A 12 4.16 -17.26 -43.35
CA ARG A 12 3.11 -16.55 -42.61
C ARG A 12 3.72 -16.09 -41.29
N ARG A 13 3.88 -14.77 -41.11
CA ARG A 13 4.18 -14.15 -39.82
C ARG A 13 3.10 -14.56 -38.82
N ALA A 14 3.50 -15.35 -37.84
CA ALA A 14 2.70 -15.71 -36.69
C ALA A 14 2.55 -14.49 -35.76
N GLY A 15 1.32 -14.27 -35.30
CA GLY A 15 1.04 -13.58 -34.04
C GLY A 15 0.86 -12.07 -34.14
N ASP A 16 -0.21 -11.61 -34.79
CA ASP A 16 -0.83 -10.36 -34.35
C ASP A 16 -1.66 -10.72 -33.11
N PRO A 17 -1.29 -10.24 -31.89
CA PRO A 17 -2.08 -10.53 -30.69
C PRO A 17 -3.47 -9.92 -30.90
N GLY A 18 -4.49 -10.78 -30.93
CA GLY A 18 -5.88 -10.33 -30.98
C GLY A 18 -6.14 -9.27 -29.91
N PRO A 19 -7.07 -8.33 -30.16
CA PRO A 19 -7.32 -7.21 -29.25
C PRO A 19 -7.57 -7.75 -27.84
N ASP A 20 -6.77 -7.25 -26.88
CA ASP A 20 -6.93 -7.57 -25.47
C ASP A 20 -8.34 -7.16 -25.04
N PRO A 21 -9.23 -8.11 -24.67
CA PRO A 21 -10.62 -7.81 -24.37
C PRO A 21 -10.78 -6.76 -23.27
N GLY A 22 -9.80 -6.64 -22.35
CA GLY A 22 -9.80 -5.60 -21.33
C GLY A 22 -9.58 -4.19 -21.90
N GLN A 23 -8.79 -4.04 -22.95
CA GLN A 23 -8.55 -2.73 -23.57
C GLN A 23 -9.79 -2.21 -24.30
N ASP A 24 -10.51 -3.09 -24.99
CA ASP A 24 -11.73 -2.70 -25.70
C ASP A 24 -12.87 -2.35 -24.74
N GLN A 25 -13.00 -3.09 -23.64
CA GLN A 25 -13.94 -2.76 -22.57
C GLN A 25 -13.63 -1.40 -21.94
N LEU A 26 -12.35 -1.09 -21.66
CA LEU A 26 -11.94 0.21 -21.13
C LEU A 26 -12.23 1.36 -22.11
N LYS A 27 -12.03 1.17 -23.42
CA LYS A 27 -12.40 2.16 -24.45
C LYS A 27 -13.91 2.40 -24.45
N GLN A 28 -14.71 1.34 -24.40
CA GLN A 28 -16.17 1.45 -24.38
C GLN A 28 -16.66 2.17 -23.11
N LEU A 29 -16.09 1.88 -21.93
CA LEU A 29 -16.42 2.58 -20.68
C LEU A 29 -16.08 4.07 -20.74
N ARG A 30 -14.91 4.43 -21.28
CA ARG A 30 -14.52 5.85 -21.47
C ARG A 30 -15.47 6.57 -22.41
N HIS A 31 -15.87 5.90 -23.50
CA HIS A 31 -16.86 6.44 -24.43
C HIS A 31 -18.21 6.67 -23.73
N ALA A 32 -18.71 5.68 -22.98
CA ALA A 32 -19.95 5.78 -22.22
C ALA A 32 -19.89 6.88 -21.15
N GLN A 33 -18.77 7.04 -20.45
CA GLN A 33 -18.58 8.14 -19.50
C GLN A 33 -18.65 9.51 -20.20
N GLY A 34 -18.02 9.64 -21.37
CA GLY A 34 -18.12 10.85 -22.19
C GLY A 34 -19.54 11.14 -22.65
N THR A 35 -20.29 10.11 -23.04
CA THR A 35 -21.72 10.22 -23.37
C THR A 35 -22.55 10.64 -22.17
N LEU A 36 -22.32 10.05 -20.99
CA LEU A 36 -22.99 10.44 -19.76
C LEU A 36 -22.75 11.92 -19.42
N HIS A 37 -21.49 12.39 -19.48
CA HIS A 37 -21.17 13.80 -19.24
C HIS A 37 -21.89 14.74 -20.20
N ARG A 38 -21.95 14.39 -21.50
CA ARG A 38 -22.71 15.17 -22.49
C ARG A 38 -24.20 15.15 -22.18
N THR A 39 -24.79 13.99 -21.88
CA THR A 39 -26.21 13.89 -21.52
C THR A 39 -26.53 14.79 -20.34
N ILE A 40 -25.73 14.74 -19.27
CA ILE A 40 -25.97 15.54 -18.07
C ILE A 40 -25.85 17.05 -18.35
N ALA A 41 -24.94 17.45 -19.22
CA ALA A 41 -24.77 18.86 -19.59
C ALA A 41 -25.97 19.44 -20.39
N HIS A 42 -26.79 18.59 -21.00
CA HIS A 42 -27.95 18.98 -21.81
C HIS A 42 -29.30 18.62 -21.15
N LEU A 43 -29.33 18.44 -19.83
CA LEU A 43 -30.59 18.21 -19.11
C LEU A 43 -31.30 19.55 -18.89
N ASP A 44 -32.60 19.58 -19.15
CA ASP A 44 -33.40 20.78 -18.99
C ASP A 44 -33.69 21.08 -17.51
N GLY A 45 -33.75 20.04 -16.66
CA GLY A 45 -33.91 20.17 -15.22
C GLY A 45 -35.26 20.75 -14.77
N THR A 46 -36.19 20.96 -15.69
CA THR A 46 -37.52 21.51 -15.43
C THR A 46 -38.53 20.41 -15.10
N GLY A 47 -39.53 20.70 -14.27
CA GLY A 47 -40.48 19.71 -13.73
C GLY A 47 -41.14 18.79 -14.76
N ALA A 48 -41.48 19.32 -15.95
CA ALA A 48 -42.07 18.53 -17.04
C ALA A 48 -41.06 17.64 -17.79
N ALA A 49 -39.77 18.04 -17.81
CA ALA A 49 -38.69 17.29 -18.46
C ALA A 49 -38.02 16.26 -17.54
N LEU A 50 -38.13 16.42 -16.21
CA LEU A 50 -37.47 15.55 -15.21
C LEU A 50 -37.61 14.03 -15.48
N PRO A 51 -38.78 13.48 -15.84
CA PRO A 51 -38.89 12.06 -16.14
C PRO A 51 -38.03 11.67 -17.34
N ARG A 52 -38.10 12.44 -18.44
CA ARG A 52 -37.31 12.19 -19.66
C ARG A 52 -35.81 12.34 -19.41
N ASP A 53 -35.41 13.31 -18.60
CA ASP A 53 -34.01 13.54 -18.24
C ASP A 53 -33.44 12.35 -17.45
N ARG A 54 -34.20 11.79 -16.50
CA ARG A 54 -33.82 10.56 -15.78
C ARG A 54 -33.68 9.36 -16.71
N GLU A 55 -34.66 9.17 -17.60
CA GLU A 55 -34.64 8.12 -18.62
C GLU A 55 -33.38 8.16 -19.48
N ARG A 56 -32.97 9.36 -19.92
CA ARG A 56 -31.76 9.56 -20.72
C ARG A 56 -30.49 9.19 -19.95
N VAL A 57 -30.43 9.48 -18.64
CA VAL A 57 -29.29 9.09 -17.80
C VAL A 57 -29.25 7.56 -17.62
N TRP A 58 -30.38 6.93 -17.31
CA TRP A 58 -30.44 5.47 -17.16
C TRP A 58 -30.09 4.73 -18.45
N ALA A 59 -30.56 5.20 -19.61
CA ALA A 59 -30.24 4.60 -20.91
C ALA A 59 -28.72 4.51 -21.19
N VAL A 60 -27.91 5.40 -20.60
CA VAL A 60 -26.44 5.35 -20.75
C VAL A 60 -25.80 4.36 -19.78
N VAL A 61 -26.37 4.19 -18.59
CA VAL A 61 -25.74 3.47 -17.47
C VAL A 61 -26.22 2.03 -17.35
N GLU A 62 -27.49 1.76 -17.67
CA GLU A 62 -28.13 0.45 -17.54
C GLU A 62 -27.39 -0.68 -18.27
N PRO A 63 -26.82 -0.48 -19.49
CA PRO A 63 -26.00 -1.50 -20.16
C PRO A 63 -24.76 -1.95 -19.36
N TRP A 64 -24.32 -1.16 -18.39
CA TRP A 64 -23.12 -1.42 -17.58
C TRP A 64 -23.42 -2.07 -16.23
N LEU A 65 -24.70 -2.23 -15.85
CA LEU A 65 -25.09 -2.89 -14.60
C LEU A 65 -24.64 -4.36 -14.51
N PRO A 66 -24.71 -5.19 -15.57
CA PRO A 66 -24.22 -6.57 -15.50
C PRO A 66 -22.72 -6.65 -15.20
N LEU A 67 -21.93 -5.75 -15.78
CA LEU A 67 -20.50 -5.66 -15.49
C LEU A 67 -20.26 -5.24 -14.03
N ALA A 68 -21.01 -4.27 -13.51
CA ALA A 68 -20.92 -3.89 -12.11
C ALA A 68 -21.28 -5.05 -11.16
N GLN A 69 -22.30 -5.84 -11.50
CA GLN A 69 -22.66 -7.05 -10.75
C GLN A 69 -21.56 -8.12 -10.81
N GLN A 70 -20.87 -8.25 -11.94
CA GLN A 70 -19.68 -9.10 -12.03
C GLN A 70 -18.58 -8.60 -11.10
N ARG A 71 -18.28 -7.29 -11.10
CA ARG A 71 -17.28 -6.70 -10.19
C ARG A 71 -17.67 -6.86 -8.72
N LEU A 72 -18.96 -6.79 -8.39
CA LEU A 72 -19.46 -7.11 -7.05
C LEU A 72 -19.14 -8.57 -6.65
N ARG A 73 -19.31 -9.54 -7.56
CA ARG A 73 -18.93 -10.94 -7.30
C ARG A 73 -17.42 -11.09 -7.13
N GLU A 74 -16.63 -10.43 -7.97
CA GLU A 74 -15.16 -10.47 -7.88
C GLU A 74 -14.59 -9.76 -6.65
N ALA A 75 -15.36 -8.85 -6.03
CA ALA A 75 -15.04 -8.22 -4.75
C ALA A 75 -15.21 -9.17 -3.54
N GLU A 76 -15.57 -10.44 -3.77
CA GLU A 76 -15.59 -11.46 -2.73
C GLU A 76 -14.25 -11.55 -1.99
N GLY A 77 -14.32 -11.43 -0.66
CA GLY A 77 -13.15 -11.31 0.22
C GLY A 77 -12.84 -9.89 0.70
N SER A 78 -13.57 -8.86 0.26
CA SER A 78 -13.55 -7.49 0.80
C SER A 78 -14.98 -7.01 1.06
N HIS A 79 -15.44 -7.04 2.31
CA HIS A 79 -16.81 -6.59 2.65
C HIS A 79 -16.99 -5.11 2.32
N ARG A 80 -15.95 -4.27 2.50
CA ARG A 80 -16.03 -2.85 2.14
C ARG A 80 -16.19 -2.62 0.65
N ASP A 81 -15.47 -3.37 -0.18
CA ASP A 81 -15.60 -3.23 -1.62
C ASP A 81 -16.95 -3.80 -2.11
N GLN A 82 -17.45 -4.88 -1.50
CA GLN A 82 -18.80 -5.37 -1.75
C GLN A 82 -19.89 -4.34 -1.40
N ASP A 83 -19.84 -3.77 -0.19
CA ASP A 83 -20.78 -2.74 0.26
C ASP A 83 -20.76 -1.53 -0.68
N ARG A 84 -19.56 -1.10 -1.09
CA ARG A 84 -19.36 -0.03 -2.07
C ARG A 84 -20.04 -0.36 -3.39
N TRP A 85 -19.79 -1.54 -3.97
CA TRP A 85 -20.40 -1.96 -5.23
C TRP A 85 -21.92 -2.06 -5.13
N GLN A 86 -22.44 -2.64 -4.04
CA GLN A 86 -23.88 -2.70 -3.80
C GLN A 86 -24.52 -1.31 -3.73
N ALA A 87 -23.88 -0.37 -3.02
CA ALA A 87 -24.36 1.01 -2.94
C ALA A 87 -24.37 1.70 -4.31
N LEU A 88 -23.30 1.53 -5.11
CA LEU A 88 -23.21 2.09 -6.46
C LEU A 88 -24.25 1.50 -7.41
N ILE A 89 -24.43 0.18 -7.40
CA ILE A 89 -25.45 -0.50 -8.20
C ILE A 89 -26.83 0.00 -7.79
N ARG A 90 -27.15 0.04 -6.49
CA ARG A 90 -28.43 0.54 -5.98
C ARG A 90 -28.70 1.98 -6.40
N ALA A 91 -27.71 2.86 -6.30
CA ALA A 91 -27.85 4.26 -6.67
C ALA A 91 -28.03 4.49 -8.18
N ALA A 92 -27.52 3.59 -9.01
CA ALA A 92 -27.62 3.66 -10.47
C ALA A 92 -28.82 2.89 -11.05
N THR A 93 -29.39 1.96 -10.29
CA THR A 93 -30.49 1.10 -10.75
C THR A 93 -31.80 1.89 -10.80
N ARG A 94 -32.55 1.72 -11.89
CA ARG A 94 -33.91 2.26 -12.02
C ARG A 94 -34.82 1.65 -10.93
N PRO A 95 -35.57 2.48 -10.16
CA PRO A 95 -36.59 1.97 -9.26
C PRO A 95 -37.66 1.18 -10.03
N GLY A 96 -38.05 0.02 -9.53
CA GLY A 96 -39.13 -0.77 -10.13
C GLY A 96 -40.49 -0.06 -10.08
N PRO A 97 -41.45 -0.48 -10.91
CA PRO A 97 -42.80 0.12 -10.97
C PRO A 97 -43.61 -0.04 -9.67
N GLU A 98 -43.23 -0.98 -8.79
CA GLU A 98 -43.87 -1.23 -7.50
C GLU A 98 -43.34 -0.35 -6.35
N ALA A 99 -42.38 0.55 -6.61
CA ALA A 99 -41.89 1.47 -5.59
C ALA A 99 -43.04 2.40 -5.13
N PRO A 100 -43.21 2.65 -3.81
CA PRO A 100 -44.30 3.46 -3.30
C PRO A 100 -44.38 4.83 -3.99
N PRO A 101 -45.58 5.28 -4.43
CA PRO A 101 -45.76 6.56 -5.13
C PRO A 101 -45.49 7.81 -4.26
N ALA A 102 -45.21 7.62 -2.97
CA ALA A 102 -45.06 8.69 -1.97
C ALA A 102 -43.72 9.44 -2.02
N ALA A 103 -42.80 9.07 -2.91
CA ALA A 103 -41.64 9.89 -3.22
C ALA A 103 -41.67 10.18 -4.72
N ALA A 104 -41.82 11.45 -5.12
CA ALA A 104 -41.37 11.88 -6.43
C ALA A 104 -40.01 11.21 -6.68
N GLY A 105 -39.88 10.39 -7.73
CA GLY A 105 -38.74 9.47 -7.91
C GLY A 105 -37.38 10.15 -7.69
N PRO A 106 -36.27 9.38 -7.55
CA PRO A 106 -34.99 9.91 -7.08
C PRO A 106 -34.65 11.24 -7.79
N GLU A 107 -34.35 12.26 -6.99
CA GLU A 107 -34.02 13.59 -7.51
C GLU A 107 -33.01 13.44 -8.66
N LEU A 108 -33.18 14.20 -9.75
CA LEU A 108 -32.33 14.05 -10.95
C LEU A 108 -30.84 14.15 -10.59
N VAL A 109 -30.50 14.98 -9.61
CA VAL A 109 -29.15 15.12 -9.05
C VAL A 109 -28.65 13.79 -8.46
N THR A 110 -29.47 13.08 -7.69
CA THR A 110 -29.13 11.77 -7.11
C THR A 110 -28.88 10.72 -8.19
N VAL A 111 -29.74 10.68 -9.23
CA VAL A 111 -29.56 9.77 -10.38
C VAL A 111 -28.24 10.06 -11.11
N CYS A 112 -27.97 11.34 -11.41
CA CYS A 112 -26.72 11.76 -12.04
C CYS A 112 -25.48 11.42 -11.20
N ASN A 113 -25.54 11.58 -9.88
CA ASN A 113 -24.43 11.26 -8.99
C ASN A 113 -24.20 9.74 -8.88
N GLY A 114 -25.26 8.94 -8.78
CA GLY A 114 -25.18 7.48 -8.82
C GLY A 114 -24.56 6.98 -10.13
N ALA A 115 -25.04 7.50 -11.26
CA ALA A 115 -24.51 7.22 -12.59
C ALA A 115 -23.01 7.54 -12.72
N ARG A 116 -22.58 8.75 -12.32
CA ARG A 116 -21.16 9.14 -12.35
C ARG A 116 -20.31 8.28 -11.43
N GLY A 117 -20.80 8.00 -10.22
CA GLY A 117 -20.13 7.15 -9.25
C GLY A 117 -19.87 5.75 -9.79
N LEU A 118 -20.90 5.13 -10.41
CA LEU A 118 -20.80 3.81 -10.99
C LEU A 118 -19.80 3.78 -12.15
N MET A 119 -19.92 4.70 -13.12
CA MET A 119 -19.01 4.75 -14.27
C MET A 119 -17.55 4.97 -13.86
N ARG A 120 -17.31 5.83 -12.86
CA ARG A 120 -15.97 6.05 -12.31
C ARG A 120 -15.42 4.78 -11.64
N ALA A 121 -16.23 4.08 -10.85
CA ALA A 121 -15.81 2.84 -10.19
C ALA A 121 -15.50 1.73 -11.20
N LEU A 122 -16.29 1.59 -12.26
CA LEU A 122 -16.03 0.64 -13.34
C LEU A 122 -14.71 0.94 -14.05
N LEU A 123 -14.46 2.21 -14.41
CA LEU A 123 -13.19 2.62 -14.99
C LEU A 123 -11.98 2.33 -14.09
N GLU A 124 -12.15 2.49 -12.78
CA GLU A 124 -11.11 2.16 -11.80
C GLU A 124 -10.90 0.64 -11.67
N ALA A 125 -11.96 -0.16 -11.79
CA ALA A 125 -11.90 -1.62 -11.71
C ALA A 125 -11.21 -2.24 -12.92
N GLU A 126 -11.40 -1.67 -14.11
CA GLU A 126 -10.71 -2.12 -15.33
C GLU A 126 -9.20 -1.79 -15.35
N ARG A 127 -8.71 -0.98 -14.40
CA ARG A 127 -7.27 -0.75 -14.32
C ARG A 127 -6.54 -2.03 -13.91
N PRO A 128 -5.40 -2.34 -14.55
CA PRO A 128 -4.61 -3.52 -14.19
C PRO A 128 -4.12 -3.42 -12.75
N GLY A 129 -3.90 -4.58 -12.14
CA GLY A 129 -3.40 -4.69 -10.77
C GLY A 129 -4.34 -5.48 -9.86
N PRO A 130 -3.87 -5.86 -8.67
CA PRO A 130 -4.63 -6.66 -7.73
C PRO A 130 -5.90 -5.96 -7.23
N THR A 131 -6.87 -6.77 -6.83
CA THR A 131 -8.11 -6.34 -6.16
C THR A 131 -7.83 -5.90 -4.72
N ALA A 132 -8.76 -5.18 -4.09
CA ALA A 132 -8.63 -4.79 -2.68
C ALA A 132 -8.43 -6.02 -1.76
N ALA A 133 -9.21 -7.09 -1.97
CA ALA A 133 -9.06 -8.36 -1.26
C ALA A 133 -7.66 -8.99 -1.47
N GLY A 134 -7.14 -8.94 -2.70
CA GLY A 134 -5.78 -9.40 -3.01
C GLY A 134 -4.69 -8.60 -2.29
N ILE A 135 -4.85 -7.26 -2.21
CA ILE A 135 -3.96 -6.38 -1.45
C ILE A 135 -4.04 -6.72 0.05
N ALA A 136 -5.24 -6.85 0.61
CA ALA A 136 -5.46 -7.19 2.02
C ALA A 136 -4.83 -8.54 2.36
N ALA A 137 -4.98 -9.56 1.50
CA ALA A 137 -4.38 -10.87 1.69
C ALA A 137 -2.84 -10.83 1.70
N ARG A 138 -2.22 -10.03 0.82
CA ARG A 138 -0.76 -9.82 0.81
C ARG A 138 -0.29 -9.12 2.08
N LEU A 139 -0.96 -8.04 2.48
CA LEU A 139 -0.64 -7.30 3.70
C LEU A 139 -0.81 -8.18 4.94
N ARG A 140 -1.88 -8.97 5.04
CA ARG A 140 -2.09 -9.94 6.13
C ARG A 140 -0.96 -10.95 6.22
N ARG A 141 -0.43 -11.41 5.09
CA ARG A 141 0.75 -12.30 5.06
C ARG A 141 1.99 -11.58 5.56
N ALA A 142 2.24 -10.36 5.08
CA ALA A 142 3.41 -9.56 5.45
C ALA A 142 3.38 -9.13 6.93
N ILE A 143 2.22 -8.86 7.51
CA ILE A 143 2.06 -8.59 8.95
C ILE A 143 2.38 -9.86 9.75
N ARG A 144 1.81 -11.02 9.36
CA ARG A 144 2.06 -12.29 10.06
C ARG A 144 3.50 -12.77 9.96
N SER A 145 4.18 -12.50 8.85
CA SER A 145 5.59 -12.84 8.68
C SER A 145 6.54 -11.86 9.37
N GLY A 146 6.03 -10.79 10.00
CA GLY A 146 6.85 -9.76 10.65
C GLY A 146 7.44 -8.70 9.71
N HIS A 147 7.19 -8.78 8.39
CA HIS A 147 7.65 -7.77 7.44
C HIS A 147 7.05 -6.39 7.74
N TYR A 148 5.82 -6.38 8.25
CA TYR A 148 5.21 -5.22 8.89
C TYR A 148 5.06 -5.46 10.39
N PRO A 149 6.02 -4.99 11.20
CA PRO A 149 6.02 -5.25 12.63
C PRO A 149 4.93 -4.45 13.34
N PRO A 150 4.51 -4.82 14.57
CA PRO A 150 3.49 -4.10 15.32
C PRO A 150 3.77 -2.60 15.45
N GLY A 151 2.75 -1.77 15.21
CA GLY A 151 2.83 -0.31 15.27
C GLY A 151 3.55 0.37 14.09
N ALA A 152 4.08 -0.38 13.13
CA ALA A 152 4.71 0.13 11.92
C ALA A 152 3.73 0.95 11.09
N ARG A 153 4.22 2.05 10.51
CA ARG A 153 3.42 2.85 9.57
C ARG A 153 3.31 2.14 8.24
N LEU A 154 2.08 1.93 7.80
CA LEU A 154 1.73 1.42 6.47
C LEU A 154 1.63 2.60 5.49
N LEU A 155 2.80 3.05 5.00
CA LEU A 155 2.86 4.13 4.02
C LEU A 155 2.35 3.62 2.67
N ARG A 156 1.45 4.37 2.03
CA ARG A 156 0.90 3.99 0.73
C ARG A 156 1.98 3.75 -0.32
N ALA A 157 2.99 4.62 -0.39
CA ALA A 157 4.11 4.45 -1.31
C ALA A 157 4.84 3.11 -1.11
N ARG A 158 4.95 2.63 0.13
CA ARG A 158 5.55 1.32 0.42
C ARG A 158 4.64 0.18 0.00
N ILE A 159 3.35 0.28 0.29
CA ILE A 159 2.36 -0.72 -0.17
C ILE A 159 2.37 -0.81 -1.70
N THR A 160 2.40 0.32 -2.41
CA THR A 160 2.49 0.35 -3.88
C THR A 160 3.80 -0.26 -4.38
N ALA A 161 4.94 -0.02 -3.71
CA ALA A 161 6.19 -0.67 -4.07
C ALA A 161 6.13 -2.20 -3.93
N ASP A 162 5.51 -2.70 -2.86
CA ASP A 162 5.42 -4.13 -2.58
C ASP A 162 4.38 -4.86 -3.45
N VAL A 163 3.31 -4.16 -3.81
CA VAL A 163 2.13 -4.77 -4.45
C VAL A 163 2.07 -4.48 -5.96
N GLY A 164 2.78 -3.46 -6.43
CA GLY A 164 2.76 -2.94 -7.79
C GLY A 164 1.95 -1.64 -7.90
N ASP A 165 1.93 -1.06 -9.10
CA ASP A 165 1.12 0.13 -9.37
C ASP A 165 -0.36 -0.20 -9.17
N VAL A 166 -0.96 0.37 -8.13
CA VAL A 166 -2.36 0.16 -7.77
C VAL A 166 -3.04 1.47 -7.43
N PRO A 167 -4.32 1.60 -7.80
CA PRO A 167 -5.15 2.70 -7.37
C PRO A 167 -5.17 2.90 -5.86
N ARG A 168 -5.11 4.17 -5.45
CA ARG A 168 -5.25 4.58 -4.04
C ARG A 168 -6.52 4.02 -3.40
N ASP A 169 -7.64 4.07 -4.10
CA ASP A 169 -8.94 3.62 -3.56
C ASP A 169 -8.91 2.12 -3.19
N ARG A 170 -8.19 1.28 -3.95
CA ARG A 170 -8.07 -0.15 -3.64
C ARG A 170 -7.21 -0.40 -2.40
N ILE A 171 -6.13 0.38 -2.24
CA ILE A 171 -5.32 0.34 -1.01
C ILE A 171 -6.17 0.76 0.18
N ASP A 172 -6.94 1.85 0.05
CA ASP A 172 -7.75 2.37 1.15
C ASP A 172 -8.85 1.38 1.57
N LEU A 173 -9.52 0.72 0.61
CA LEU A 173 -10.46 -0.38 0.89
C LEU A 173 -9.78 -1.54 1.62
N ALA A 174 -8.63 -2.01 1.12
CA ALA A 174 -7.89 -3.10 1.74
C ALA A 174 -7.45 -2.76 3.18
N LEU A 175 -7.02 -1.52 3.44
CA LEU A 175 -6.65 -1.06 4.78
C LEU A 175 -7.87 -0.98 5.71
N HIS A 176 -9.04 -0.61 5.19
CA HIS A 176 -10.28 -0.63 5.97
C HIS A 176 -10.72 -2.04 6.32
N ASP A 177 -10.59 -3.01 5.40
CA ASP A 177 -10.85 -4.42 5.71
C ASP A 177 -9.94 -4.92 6.84
N LEU A 178 -8.63 -4.66 6.73
CA LEU A 178 -7.65 -5.04 7.76
C LEU A 178 -7.86 -4.32 9.09
N ARG A 179 -8.42 -3.11 9.07
CA ARG A 179 -8.82 -2.41 10.29
C ARG A 179 -10.00 -3.09 10.95
N ASP A 180 -11.00 -3.48 10.18
CA ASP A 180 -12.18 -4.16 10.70
C ASP A 180 -11.81 -5.56 11.24
N GLU A 181 -10.74 -6.18 10.72
CA GLU A 181 -10.10 -7.39 11.27
C GLU A 181 -9.21 -7.14 12.51
N GLY A 182 -8.96 -5.89 12.89
CA GLY A 182 -8.08 -5.54 14.01
C GLY A 182 -6.59 -5.71 13.75
N LEU A 183 -6.16 -5.88 12.49
CA LEU A 183 -4.75 -6.00 12.10
C LEU A 183 -4.08 -4.66 11.84
N VAL A 184 -4.88 -3.62 11.61
CA VAL A 184 -4.41 -2.25 11.30
C VAL A 184 -5.23 -1.24 12.09
N VAL A 185 -4.60 -0.16 12.53
CA VAL A 185 -5.23 1.02 13.10
C VAL A 185 -5.09 2.17 12.11
N ILE A 186 -6.21 2.79 11.76
CA ILE A 186 -6.24 3.99 10.90
C ILE A 186 -6.50 5.19 11.79
N GLY A 187 -5.54 6.11 11.87
CA GLY A 187 -5.66 7.34 12.66
C GLY A 187 -6.58 8.38 12.00
N ALA A 188 -6.96 9.40 12.77
CA ALA A 188 -7.85 10.47 12.28
C ALA A 188 -7.32 11.23 11.05
N SER A 189 -5.98 11.30 10.89
CA SER A 189 -5.34 11.88 9.71
C SER A 189 -5.30 10.96 8.49
N GLY A 190 -5.91 9.77 8.55
CA GLY A 190 -5.91 8.76 7.48
C GLY A 190 -4.62 7.93 7.40
N GLY A 191 -3.67 8.13 8.32
CA GLY A 191 -2.47 7.30 8.40
C GLY A 191 -2.76 5.93 8.99
N ALA A 192 -2.38 4.87 8.28
CA ALA A 192 -2.53 3.48 8.72
C ALA A 192 -1.26 2.97 9.43
N ARG A 193 -1.45 2.15 10.46
CA ARG A 193 -0.39 1.44 11.18
C ARG A 193 -0.81 0.02 11.46
N THR A 194 0.11 -0.92 11.49
CA THR A 194 -0.19 -2.27 12.00
C THR A 194 -0.63 -2.19 13.46
N ALA A 195 -1.60 -3.01 13.82
CA ALA A 195 -2.07 -3.14 15.19
C ALA A 195 -0.99 -3.78 16.08
N GLY A 196 -1.11 -3.53 17.38
CA GLY A 196 -0.16 -3.97 18.40
C GLY A 196 0.69 -2.81 18.94
N ALA A 197 1.27 -3.04 20.13
CA ALA A 197 2.10 -2.05 20.77
C ALA A 197 3.33 -1.76 19.91
N VAL A 198 3.56 -0.48 19.59
CA VAL A 198 4.86 -0.05 19.08
C VAL A 198 5.88 -0.45 20.15
N PRO A 199 6.88 -1.28 19.85
CA PRO A 199 7.91 -1.60 20.83
C PRO A 199 8.53 -0.29 21.30
N ASP A 200 8.67 -0.12 22.61
CA ASP A 200 9.33 1.07 23.13
C ASP A 200 10.74 1.18 22.52
N PRO A 201 11.35 2.38 22.50
CA PRO A 201 12.67 2.55 21.90
C PRO A 201 13.72 1.54 22.39
N ALA A 202 13.60 1.08 23.64
CA ALA A 202 14.45 0.06 24.22
C ALA A 202 14.18 -1.32 23.61
N GLY A 203 12.92 -1.73 23.49
CA GLY A 203 12.53 -2.99 22.82
C GLY A 203 12.95 -3.05 21.35
N ARG A 204 12.98 -1.93 20.63
CA ARG A 204 13.53 -1.89 19.27
C ARG A 204 15.05 -2.10 19.24
N ALA A 205 15.78 -1.42 20.12
CA ALA A 205 17.22 -1.59 20.25
C ALA A 205 17.58 -3.03 20.67
N GLU A 206 16.78 -3.62 21.56
CA GLU A 206 16.90 -5.00 22.00
C GLU A 206 16.72 -5.99 20.83
N ALA A 207 15.67 -5.81 20.01
CA ALA A 207 15.44 -6.64 18.83
C ALA A 207 16.60 -6.57 17.82
N TRP A 208 17.14 -5.36 17.59
CA TRP A 208 18.31 -5.18 16.74
C TRP A 208 19.56 -5.87 17.28
N LEU A 209 19.83 -5.77 18.59
CA LEU A 209 20.95 -6.47 19.20
C LEU A 209 20.81 -7.99 19.10
N ARG A 210 19.60 -8.55 19.32
CA ARG A 210 19.36 -9.98 19.08
C ARG A 210 19.69 -10.39 17.66
N PHE A 211 19.23 -9.62 16.67
CA PHE A 211 19.51 -9.91 15.28
C PHE A 211 21.00 -9.89 14.97
N LEU A 212 21.74 -8.88 15.46
CA LEU A 212 23.19 -8.79 15.27
C LEU A 212 23.94 -9.98 15.90
N ILE A 213 23.51 -10.41 17.09
CA ILE A 213 24.05 -11.62 17.73
C ILE A 213 23.73 -12.87 16.89
N GLN A 214 22.47 -13.01 16.42
CA GLN A 214 22.04 -14.13 15.57
C GLN A 214 22.81 -14.20 14.25
N CYS A 215 23.10 -13.06 13.63
CA CYS A 215 23.92 -12.97 12.43
C CYS A 215 25.42 -13.21 12.69
N GLY A 216 25.83 -13.43 13.94
CA GLY A 216 27.23 -13.67 14.32
C GLY A 216 28.10 -12.40 14.31
N VAL A 217 27.51 -11.21 14.20
CA VAL A 217 28.25 -9.93 14.35
C VAL A 217 28.84 -9.83 15.76
N TYR A 218 28.10 -10.34 16.75
CA TYR A 218 28.56 -10.55 18.12
C TYR A 218 28.39 -12.02 18.50
N PRO A 219 29.42 -12.87 18.28
CA PRO A 219 29.29 -14.30 18.50
C PRO A 219 29.13 -14.66 20.00
N PRO A 220 28.56 -15.83 20.33
CA PRO A 220 28.42 -16.28 21.72
C PRO A 220 29.76 -16.24 22.48
N GLY A 221 29.73 -15.74 23.72
CA GLY A 221 30.92 -15.54 24.56
C GLY A 221 31.73 -14.26 24.26
N SER A 222 31.51 -13.59 23.13
CA SER A 222 32.26 -12.37 22.78
C SER A 222 31.86 -11.18 23.65
N PRO A 223 32.79 -10.24 23.90
CA PRO A 223 32.42 -8.97 24.53
C PRO A 223 31.53 -8.15 23.58
N LEU A 224 30.45 -7.59 24.13
CA LEU A 224 29.63 -6.59 23.46
C LEU A 224 30.27 -5.21 23.62
N PRO A 225 30.24 -4.35 22.59
CA PRO A 225 30.68 -2.96 22.72
C PRO A 225 29.90 -2.21 23.81
N PRO A 226 30.49 -1.17 24.42
CA PRO A 226 29.80 -0.34 25.41
C PRO A 226 28.49 0.25 24.85
N ALA A 227 27.49 0.44 25.71
CA ALA A 227 26.17 0.95 25.31
C ALA A 227 26.22 2.29 24.54
N LYS A 228 27.22 3.15 24.84
CA LYS A 228 27.47 4.38 24.08
C LYS A 228 27.85 4.10 22.63
N VAL A 229 28.73 3.12 22.39
CA VAL A 229 29.17 2.72 21.05
C VAL A 229 28.02 2.06 20.30
N LEU A 230 27.31 1.12 20.94
CA LEU A 230 26.12 0.48 20.37
C LEU A 230 25.03 1.50 20.02
N GLY A 231 24.78 2.47 20.91
CA GLY A 231 23.83 3.55 20.70
C GLY A 231 24.20 4.42 19.49
N GLN A 232 25.49 4.75 19.32
CA GLN A 232 25.96 5.46 18.14
C GLN A 232 25.74 4.65 16.86
N SER A 233 26.09 3.36 16.86
CA SER A 233 25.94 2.47 15.70
C SER A 233 24.48 2.29 15.28
N LEU A 234 23.55 2.22 16.24
CA LEU A 234 22.11 2.03 15.99
C LEU A 234 21.31 3.34 16.04
N ALA A 235 21.97 4.50 16.01
CA ALA A 235 21.35 5.82 16.12
C ALA A 235 20.34 5.94 17.28
N THR A 236 20.62 5.25 18.39
CA THR A 236 19.76 5.14 19.57
C THR A 236 20.40 5.84 20.76
N ALA A 237 19.63 6.55 21.57
CA ALA A 237 20.15 7.23 22.75
C ALA A 237 20.76 6.22 23.75
N THR A 238 21.90 6.57 24.38
CA THR A 238 22.64 5.68 25.29
C THR A 238 21.76 5.08 26.38
N HIS A 239 20.90 5.88 27.03
CA HIS A 239 20.00 5.39 28.08
C HIS A 239 18.96 4.36 27.57
N THR A 240 18.54 4.49 26.31
CA THR A 240 17.65 3.53 25.66
C THR A 240 18.40 2.22 25.37
N MET A 241 19.65 2.32 24.93
CA MET A 241 20.53 1.17 24.74
C MET A 241 20.84 0.45 26.06
N ASP A 242 21.08 1.19 27.14
CA ASP A 242 21.31 0.62 28.47
C ASP A 242 20.08 -0.17 28.97
N ARG A 243 18.87 0.34 28.72
CA ARG A 243 17.62 -0.38 29.01
C ARG A 243 17.48 -1.63 28.15
N ALA A 244 17.79 -1.56 26.86
CA ALA A 244 17.77 -2.71 25.96
C ALA A 244 18.74 -3.82 26.39
N VAL A 245 20.00 -3.46 26.70
CA VAL A 245 21.01 -4.42 27.19
C VAL A 245 20.61 -5.01 28.54
N ARG A 246 19.98 -4.23 29.43
CA ARG A 246 19.46 -4.74 30.70
C ARG A 246 18.37 -5.77 30.49
N SER A 247 17.41 -5.50 29.60
CA SER A 247 16.37 -6.45 29.21
C SER A 247 16.95 -7.74 28.61
N LEU A 248 17.99 -7.65 27.76
CA LEU A 248 18.69 -8.84 27.27
C LEU A 248 19.39 -9.64 28.38
N ALA A 249 19.88 -8.96 29.42
CA ALA A 249 20.53 -9.60 30.55
C ALA A 249 19.51 -10.33 31.44
N GLU A 250 18.35 -9.72 31.67
CA GLU A 250 17.21 -10.34 32.36
C GLU A 250 16.72 -11.60 31.63
N GLN A 251 16.89 -11.66 30.31
CA GLN A 251 16.53 -12.79 29.45
C GLN A 251 17.69 -13.78 29.20
N HIS A 252 18.82 -13.63 29.90
CA HIS A 252 20.00 -14.50 29.76
C HIS A 252 20.61 -14.57 28.35
N ILE A 253 20.41 -13.54 27.52
CA ILE A 253 21.04 -13.45 26.18
C ILE A 253 22.43 -12.82 26.30
N VAL A 254 22.62 -11.92 27.27
CA VAL A 254 23.91 -11.30 27.59
C VAL A 254 24.19 -11.44 29.09
N VAL A 255 25.46 -11.53 29.44
CA VAL A 255 25.93 -11.64 30.82
C VAL A 255 26.80 -10.43 31.16
N ARG A 256 26.66 -9.94 32.39
CA ARG A 256 27.51 -8.88 32.94
C ARG A 256 28.46 -9.49 33.97
N PRO A 257 29.64 -9.98 33.56
CA PRO A 257 30.65 -10.45 34.52
C PRO A 257 31.19 -9.33 35.40
N SER A 258 31.11 -8.06 34.96
CA SER A 258 31.46 -6.89 35.76
C SER A 258 30.60 -5.68 35.40
N ALA A 259 30.72 -4.59 36.16
CA ALA A 259 29.98 -3.35 35.91
C ALA A 259 30.28 -2.73 34.53
N GLN A 260 31.43 -3.05 33.92
CA GLN A 260 31.90 -2.45 32.68
C GLN A 260 31.93 -3.42 31.49
N ALA A 261 31.92 -4.73 31.74
CA ALA A 261 31.98 -5.74 30.68
C ALA A 261 30.62 -6.43 30.51
N ILE A 262 30.14 -6.44 29.28
CA ILE A 262 28.95 -7.19 28.85
C ILE A 262 29.43 -8.21 27.82
N HIS A 263 29.05 -9.47 27.98
CA HIS A 263 29.36 -10.55 27.04
C HIS A 263 28.08 -11.18 26.52
N VAL A 264 28.11 -11.70 25.31
CA VAL A 264 27.02 -12.55 24.80
C VAL A 264 27.05 -13.88 25.56
N HIS A 265 25.89 -14.37 26.02
CA HIS A 265 25.82 -15.66 26.70
C HIS A 265 26.35 -16.79 25.79
N PRO A 266 27.04 -17.83 26.32
CA PRO A 266 27.61 -18.90 25.49
C PRO A 266 26.57 -19.74 24.74
N GLU A 267 25.41 -19.95 25.35
CA GLU A 267 24.22 -20.54 24.72
C GLU A 267 23.04 -19.59 24.92
N PRO A 268 22.89 -18.58 24.07
CA PRO A 268 21.79 -17.64 24.20
C PRO A 268 20.50 -18.31 23.68
N PRO A 269 19.36 -18.24 24.41
CA PRO A 269 18.08 -18.80 23.95
C PRO A 269 17.50 -17.91 22.84
N LEU A 270 18.03 -18.03 21.63
CA LEU A 270 17.67 -17.19 20.49
C LEU A 270 16.61 -17.88 19.61
N THR A 271 15.44 -17.27 19.50
CA THR A 271 14.48 -17.53 18.42
C THR A 271 14.69 -16.52 17.29
N LEU A 272 14.84 -17.00 16.06
CA LEU A 272 15.04 -16.17 14.86
C LEU A 272 13.90 -15.15 14.73
N THR A 273 14.22 -13.87 14.84
CA THR A 273 13.26 -12.77 14.67
C THR A 273 13.96 -11.65 13.90
N GLU A 274 13.50 -11.37 12.68
CA GLU A 274 14.05 -10.25 11.90
C GLU A 274 13.70 -8.91 12.57
N PRO A 275 14.63 -7.95 12.63
CA PRO A 275 14.41 -6.68 13.29
C PRO A 275 13.44 -5.83 12.47
N PRO A 276 12.57 -5.06 13.14
CA PRO A 276 11.42 -4.41 12.50
C PRO A 276 11.72 -3.35 11.41
N GLU A 277 12.98 -2.98 11.18
CA GLU A 277 13.28 -1.69 10.54
C GLU A 277 14.58 -1.66 9.69
N LEU A 278 15.04 -2.77 9.10
CA LEU A 278 16.28 -2.80 8.28
C LEU A 278 16.32 -1.68 7.21
N ASP A 279 15.21 -1.46 6.50
CA ASP A 279 15.10 -0.41 5.47
C ASP A 279 15.05 1.02 6.02
N VAL A 280 14.63 1.21 7.27
CA VAL A 280 14.53 2.53 7.92
C VAL A 280 15.88 2.89 8.53
N ALA A 281 16.54 1.94 9.21
CA ALA A 281 17.88 2.10 9.74
C ALA A 281 18.91 2.36 8.62
N ALA A 282 18.83 1.61 7.50
CA ALA A 282 19.71 1.81 6.35
C ALA A 282 19.55 3.22 5.74
N ARG A 283 18.32 3.75 5.67
CA ARG A 283 18.04 5.11 5.17
C ARG A 283 18.46 6.20 6.15
N GLN A 284 18.30 5.99 7.46
CA GLN A 284 18.77 6.93 8.48
C GLN A 284 20.30 7.02 8.51
N LEU A 285 21.00 5.90 8.31
CA LEU A 285 22.46 5.88 8.15
C LEU A 285 22.91 6.65 6.89
N HIS A 286 22.24 6.46 5.74
CA HIS A 286 22.52 7.20 4.52
C HIS A 286 22.30 8.71 4.65
N HIS A 287 21.25 9.15 5.35
CA HIS A 287 21.04 10.58 5.58
C HIS A 287 22.12 11.20 6.47
N ARG A 288 22.67 10.45 7.43
CA ARG A 288 23.75 10.96 8.29
C ARG A 288 25.11 10.98 7.60
N THR A 289 25.43 9.99 6.77
CA THR A 289 26.65 10.04 5.95
C THR A 289 26.58 11.19 4.95
N ALA A 290 25.41 11.46 4.35
CA ALA A 290 25.19 12.62 3.49
C ALA A 290 25.28 13.95 4.25
N SER A 291 24.71 14.05 5.47
CA SER A 291 24.83 15.26 6.29
C SER A 291 26.22 15.48 6.87
N SER A 292 26.98 14.42 7.19
CA SER A 292 28.37 14.53 7.64
C SER A 292 29.34 14.85 6.49
N ALA A 293 29.04 14.42 5.25
CA ALA A 293 29.79 14.83 4.06
C ALA A 293 29.53 16.30 3.65
N SER A 294 28.45 16.91 4.15
CA SER A 294 28.13 18.33 3.92
C SER A 294 28.73 19.28 4.95
N SER A 295 29.43 18.78 5.98
CA SER A 295 30.30 19.60 6.82
C SER A 295 31.64 19.74 6.10
N ALA A 296 31.73 20.71 5.21
CA ALA A 296 32.92 21.05 4.46
C ALA A 296 34.17 21.04 5.35
N VAL A 297 35.10 20.13 5.03
CA VAL A 297 36.51 20.33 5.35
C VAL A 297 36.88 21.67 4.69
N PRO A 298 37.35 22.69 5.42
CA PRO A 298 37.83 23.90 4.80
C PRO A 298 38.99 23.51 3.90
N THR A 299 38.81 23.68 2.59
CA THR A 299 39.88 23.57 1.61
C THR A 299 41.00 24.52 2.05
N GLY A 300 42.25 24.05 2.06
CA GLY A 300 43.43 24.76 2.59
C GLY A 300 43.72 26.15 2.00
N ALA A 301 42.88 26.66 1.11
CA ALA A 301 42.90 28.03 0.62
C ALA A 301 42.24 29.05 1.58
N GLN A 302 41.41 28.64 2.55
CA GLN A 302 40.69 29.58 3.44
C GLN A 302 41.41 29.90 4.76
N VAL A 303 42.55 29.28 5.05
CA VAL A 303 43.33 29.56 6.29
C VAL A 303 44.33 30.71 6.09
N LEU A 304 44.65 31.10 4.84
CA LEU A 304 45.64 32.15 4.58
C LEU A 304 45.09 33.58 4.55
N ASP A 305 43.76 33.77 4.48
CA ASP A 305 43.14 35.12 4.53
C ASP A 305 42.82 35.61 5.96
N ALA A 306 42.99 34.77 6.99
CA ALA A 306 42.64 35.13 8.38
C ALA A 306 43.83 35.65 9.22
N CYS A 307 45.02 35.83 8.63
CA CYS A 307 46.20 36.38 9.33
C CYS A 307 46.83 37.59 8.61
N GLY A 308 46.08 38.28 7.75
CA GLY A 308 46.60 39.39 6.96
C GLY A 308 45.65 40.57 6.82
N GLN A 309 45.26 41.20 7.93
CA GLN A 309 45.04 42.65 8.07
C GLN A 309 44.79 43.03 9.53
#